data_AF-A0A7C3AB92-F1
#
_entry.id   AF-A0A7C3AB92-F1
#
_cell.length_a   1.000
_cell.length_b   1.000
_cell.length_c   1.000
_cell.angle_alpha   90.00
_cell.angle_beta   90.00
_cell.angle_gamma   90.00
#
_symmetry.space_group_name_H-M   'P 1'
#
loop_
_entity.id
_entity.type
_entity.pdbx_description
1 polymer ?
#
loop_
_entity_poly.entity_id
_entity_poly.type
_entity_poly.pdbx_seq_one_letter_code
_entity_poly.pdbx_strand_id
1 'polypeptide(L)'
;MGDIAGLRATVEMFCRFIEGSRIATVAEQAWGPKEVLAHLVFHHESYIDQVKALRNGELFEPPRGRFSDLNAQAVVDSRGVSVQELIRRFLEANETLCNLYKSVDPHAIVLEIKLGAKLRTFAELIPEVEAHIRNHQRILMRELRCK
;
A
#
# COMPACT_ATOMS: atom_id res chain seq x y z
N MET A 1 19.48 5.44 -3.71
CA MET A 1 18.44 6.50 -3.70
C MET A 1 17.15 5.84 -4.13
N GLY A 2 16.26 5.53 -3.19
CA GLY A 2 14.88 5.16 -3.53
C GLY A 2 14.19 6.43 -4.00
N ASP A 3 13.92 6.54 -5.30
CA ASP A 3 13.30 7.72 -5.87
C ASP A 3 11.78 7.60 -5.74
N ILE A 4 11.16 8.52 -5.01
CA ILE A 4 9.70 8.67 -4.92
C ILE A 4 9.03 8.79 -6.30
N ALA A 5 9.75 9.19 -7.35
CA ALA A 5 9.25 9.12 -8.72
C ALA A 5 8.97 7.67 -9.17
N GLY A 6 9.79 6.71 -8.76
CA GLY A 6 9.60 5.28 -9.04
C GLY A 6 8.33 4.73 -8.38
N LEU A 7 8.09 5.12 -7.12
CA LEU A 7 6.86 4.77 -6.42
C LEU A 7 5.62 5.38 -7.08
N ARG A 8 5.64 6.69 -7.42
CA ARG A 8 4.54 7.37 -8.12
C ARG A 8 4.16 6.66 -9.41
N ALA A 9 5.14 6.43 -10.28
CA ALA A 9 4.91 5.74 -11.54
C ALA A 9 4.35 4.33 -11.32
N THR A 10 4.85 3.62 -10.30
CA THR A 10 4.37 2.26 -9.97
C THR A 10 2.92 2.27 -9.50
N VAL A 11 2.52 3.20 -8.63
CA VAL A 11 1.13 3.32 -8.17
C VAL A 11 0.21 3.68 -9.33
N GLU A 12 0.58 4.66 -10.17
CA GLU A 12 -0.21 5.03 -11.35
C GLU A 12 -0.40 3.86 -12.31
N MET A 13 0.69 3.13 -12.60
CA MET A 13 0.64 1.96 -13.47
C MET A 13 -0.24 0.85 -12.89
N PHE A 14 -0.14 0.61 -11.58
CA PHE A 14 -0.97 -0.37 -10.89
C PHE A 14 -2.44 0.00 -10.96
N CYS A 15 -2.80 1.26 -10.68
CA CYS A 15 -4.17 1.75 -10.76
C CYS A 15 -4.75 1.59 -12.18
N ARG A 16 -4.01 1.98 -13.23
CA ARG A 16 -4.43 1.76 -14.62
C ARG A 16 -4.62 0.28 -14.95
N PHE A 17 -3.75 -0.59 -14.41
CA PHE A 17 -3.91 -2.04 -14.56
C PHE A 17 -5.20 -2.55 -13.89
N ILE A 18 -5.54 -2.05 -12.70
CA ILE A 18 -6.79 -2.40 -12.00
C ILE A 18 -8.02 -1.89 -12.77
N GLU A 19 -7.99 -0.66 -13.29
CA GLU A 19 -9.09 -0.10 -14.11
C GLU A 19 -9.33 -0.90 -15.40
N GLY A 20 -8.24 -1.31 -16.06
CA GLY A 20 -8.31 -2.05 -17.32
C GLY A 20 -8.58 -3.55 -17.16
N SER A 21 -8.42 -4.11 -15.97
CA SER A 21 -8.73 -5.52 -15.73
C SER A 21 -10.23 -5.69 -15.55
N ARG A 22 -10.84 -6.56 -16.38
CA ARG A 22 -12.21 -7.03 -16.11
C ARG A 22 -12.19 -7.68 -14.74
N ILE A 23 -12.79 -7.04 -13.75
CA ILE A 23 -12.83 -7.52 -12.37
C ILE A 23 -13.80 -8.69 -12.31
N ALA A 24 -13.36 -9.84 -12.83
CA ALA A 24 -13.98 -11.10 -12.52
C ALA A 24 -13.61 -11.40 -11.06
N THR A 25 -14.62 -11.38 -10.18
CA THR A 25 -14.52 -11.82 -8.79
C THR A 25 -13.74 -13.14 -8.74
N VAL A 26 -12.52 -13.10 -8.22
CA VAL A 26 -11.72 -14.32 -8.05
C VAL A 26 -12.19 -15.00 -6.76
N ALA A 27 -12.38 -16.31 -6.85
CA ALA A 27 -12.91 -17.17 -5.81
C ALA A 27 -12.17 -17.02 -4.47
N GLU A 28 -12.92 -17.28 -3.39
CA GLU A 28 -12.62 -17.15 -1.94
C GLU A 28 -11.23 -17.59 -1.41
N GLN A 29 -10.33 -18.12 -2.24
CA GLN A 29 -9.00 -18.61 -1.80
C GLN A 29 -7.80 -17.93 -2.47
N ALA A 30 -7.99 -17.11 -3.51
CA ALA A 30 -6.94 -16.26 -4.09
C ALA A 30 -7.50 -14.83 -4.26
N TRP A 31 -6.96 -13.86 -3.54
CA TRP A 31 -7.46 -12.48 -3.60
C TRP A 31 -7.46 -11.92 -5.02
N GLY A 32 -8.59 -11.34 -5.43
CA GLY A 32 -8.72 -10.70 -6.73
C GLY A 32 -8.07 -9.32 -6.77
N PRO A 33 -8.11 -8.65 -7.95
CA PRO A 33 -7.52 -7.33 -8.14
C PRO A 33 -8.03 -6.28 -7.13
N LYS A 34 -9.32 -6.31 -6.78
CA LYS A 34 -9.92 -5.40 -5.81
C LYS A 34 -9.36 -5.62 -4.40
N GLU A 35 -9.30 -6.87 -3.96
CA GLU A 35 -8.81 -7.23 -2.63
C GLU A 35 -7.33 -6.85 -2.47
N VAL A 36 -6.52 -7.07 -3.52
CA VAL A 36 -5.13 -6.63 -3.52
C VAL A 36 -5.01 -5.11 -3.42
N LEU A 37 -5.81 -4.36 -4.17
CA LEU A 37 -5.83 -2.90 -4.07
C LEU A 37 -6.23 -2.44 -2.66
N ALA A 38 -7.23 -3.06 -2.04
CA ALA A 38 -7.70 -2.70 -0.71
C ALA A 38 -6.60 -2.78 0.35
N HIS A 39 -5.81 -3.87 0.38
CA HIS A 39 -4.73 -3.96 1.37
C HIS A 39 -3.57 -2.99 1.07
N LEU A 40 -3.29 -2.69 -0.20
CA LEU A 40 -2.27 -1.72 -0.57
C LEU A 40 -2.65 -0.30 -0.10
N VAL A 41 -3.91 0.08 -0.25
CA VAL A 41 -4.47 1.34 0.28
C VAL A 41 -4.29 1.40 1.79
N PHE A 42 -4.69 0.36 2.52
CA PHE A 42 -4.56 0.29 3.97
C PHE A 42 -3.13 0.53 4.44
N HIS A 43 -2.14 -0.15 3.85
CA HIS A 43 -0.74 0.03 4.25
C HIS A 43 -0.23 1.44 3.93
N HIS A 44 -0.59 2.01 2.78
CA HIS A 44 -0.20 3.39 2.45
C HIS A 44 -0.76 4.41 3.44
N GLU A 45 -2.05 4.30 3.77
CA GLU A 45 -2.69 5.17 4.76
C GLU A 45 -2.04 5.00 6.14
N SER A 46 -1.73 3.77 6.55
CA SER A 46 -1.00 3.52 7.81
C SER A 46 0.39 4.16 7.84
N TYR A 47 1.15 4.13 6.73
CA TYR A 47 2.45 4.80 6.66
C TYR A 47 2.32 6.31 6.80
N ILE A 48 1.30 6.91 6.19
CA ILE A 48 1.03 8.34 6.29
C ILE A 48 0.77 8.73 7.74
N ASP A 49 -0.08 7.98 8.44
CA ASP A 49 -0.44 8.27 9.83
C ASP A 49 0.77 8.14 10.76
N GLN A 50 1.60 7.11 10.54
CA GLN A 50 2.88 6.95 11.26
C GLN A 50 3.81 8.15 11.05
N VAL A 51 4.04 8.54 9.81
CA VAL A 51 4.97 9.66 9.50
C VAL A 51 4.43 10.97 10.08
N LYS A 52 3.13 11.21 10.01
CA LYS A 52 2.49 12.42 10.60
C LYS A 52 2.65 12.45 12.12
N ALA A 53 2.36 11.35 12.80
CA ALA A 53 2.50 11.26 14.26
C ALA A 53 3.96 11.51 14.68
N LEU A 54 4.91 10.82 14.05
CA LEU A 54 6.34 10.98 14.33
C LEU A 54 6.82 12.42 14.09
N ARG A 55 6.38 13.06 13.01
CA ARG A 55 6.69 14.46 12.71
C ARG A 55 6.15 15.42 13.79
N ASN A 56 5.00 15.11 14.38
CA ASN A 56 4.37 15.93 15.41
C ASN A 56 4.88 15.61 16.83
N GLY A 57 5.79 14.65 16.99
CA GLY A 57 6.21 14.17 18.30
C GLY A 57 5.13 13.35 19.02
N GLU A 58 4.15 12.84 18.28
CA GLU A 58 3.06 12.01 18.79
C GLU A 58 3.43 10.54 18.69
N LEU A 59 2.82 9.73 19.55
CA LEU A 59 2.92 8.28 19.47
C LEU A 59 1.93 7.75 18.43
N PHE A 60 2.39 6.84 17.59
CA PHE A 60 1.54 6.00 16.76
C PHE A 60 1.66 4.56 17.26
N GLU A 61 0.53 3.86 17.41
CA GLU A 61 0.55 2.43 17.68
C GLU A 61 0.47 1.64 16.37
N PRO A 62 1.53 0.90 15.97
CA PRO A 62 1.48 0.04 14.81
C PRO A 62 0.37 -1.01 14.92
N PRO A 63 -0.24 -1.40 13.79
CA PRO A 63 -1.25 -2.44 13.79
C PRO A 63 -0.68 -3.76 14.34
N ARG A 64 -1.49 -4.52 15.09
CA ARG A 64 -1.07 -5.76 15.76
C ARG A 64 -1.55 -6.98 14.98
N GLY A 65 -0.81 -8.09 15.09
CA GLY A 65 -1.19 -9.38 14.50
C GLY A 65 -0.29 -9.82 13.34
N ARG A 66 -0.78 -10.77 12.52
CA ARG A 66 -0.07 -11.25 11.33
C ARG A 66 -0.43 -10.40 10.13
N PHE A 67 0.48 -10.28 9.15
CA PHE A 67 0.18 -9.59 7.89
C PHE A 67 -1.05 -10.15 7.18
N SER A 68 -1.26 -11.47 7.21
CA SER A 68 -2.46 -12.10 6.64
C SER A 68 -3.75 -11.58 7.27
N ASP A 69 -3.75 -11.36 8.59
CA ASP A 69 -4.93 -10.94 9.34
C ASP A 69 -5.21 -9.45 9.07
N LEU A 70 -4.17 -8.61 9.07
CA LEU A 70 -4.27 -7.18 8.74
C LEU A 70 -4.80 -6.97 7.33
N ASN A 71 -4.25 -7.70 6.36
CA ASN A 71 -4.67 -7.59 4.98
C ASN A 71 -6.10 -8.14 4.78
N ALA A 72 -6.46 -9.24 5.44
CA ALA A 72 -7.83 -9.74 5.41
C ALA A 72 -8.82 -8.75 6.02
N GLN A 73 -8.44 -8.08 7.11
CA GLN A 73 -9.24 -7.01 7.71
C GLN A 73 -9.39 -5.83 6.75
N ALA A 74 -8.33 -5.38 6.09
CA ALA A 74 -8.39 -4.32 5.08
C ALA A 74 -9.37 -4.67 3.92
N VAL A 75 -9.39 -5.93 3.51
CA VAL A 75 -10.38 -6.43 2.53
C VAL A 75 -11.80 -6.36 3.08
N VAL A 76 -12.02 -6.82 4.32
CA VAL A 76 -13.32 -6.76 4.99
C VAL A 76 -13.81 -5.31 5.12
N ASP A 77 -12.94 -4.38 5.53
CA ASP A 77 -13.26 -2.96 5.71
C ASP A 77 -13.54 -2.25 4.39
N SER A 78 -13.00 -2.77 3.28
CA SER A 78 -13.28 -2.27 1.93
C SER A 78 -14.60 -2.79 1.32
N ARG A 79 -15.35 -3.65 2.03
CA ARG A 79 -16.65 -4.13 1.56
C ARG A 79 -17.61 -2.96 1.40
N GLY A 80 -18.31 -2.91 0.27
CA GLY A 80 -19.17 -1.78 -0.10
C GLY A 80 -18.43 -0.58 -0.72
N VAL A 81 -17.09 -0.51 -0.62
CA VAL A 81 -16.29 0.51 -1.31
C VAL A 81 -16.10 0.09 -2.78
N SER A 82 -16.31 1.03 -3.71
CA SER A 82 -16.10 0.78 -5.13
C SER A 82 -14.62 0.69 -5.46
N VAL A 83 -14.28 0.03 -6.57
CA VAL A 83 -12.87 -0.04 -7.03
C VAL A 83 -12.36 1.35 -7.40
N GLN A 84 -13.20 2.18 -8.00
CA GLN A 84 -12.86 3.57 -8.34
C GLN A 84 -12.53 4.39 -7.10
N GLU A 85 -13.27 4.20 -6.01
CA GLU A 85 -12.99 4.87 -4.75
C GLU A 85 -11.67 4.37 -4.12
N LEU A 86 -11.39 3.06 -4.20
CA LEU A 86 -10.11 2.53 -3.75
C LEU A 86 -8.93 3.05 -4.59
N ILE A 87 -9.08 3.19 -5.90
CA ILE A 87 -8.06 3.79 -6.79
C ILE A 87 -7.81 5.24 -6.40
N ARG A 88 -8.88 6.03 -6.23
CA ARG A 88 -8.80 7.43 -5.81
C ARG A 88 -8.03 7.56 -4.49
N ARG A 89 -8.42 6.78 -3.48
CA ARG A 89 -7.73 6.73 -2.18
C ARG A 89 -6.26 6.34 -2.33
N PHE A 90 -5.94 5.36 -3.18
CA PHE A 90 -4.57 4.91 -3.35
C PHE A 90 -3.67 6.00 -3.97
N LEU A 91 -4.17 6.68 -5.00
CA LEU A 91 -3.47 7.79 -5.65
C LEU A 91 -3.25 8.96 -4.68
N GLU A 92 -4.27 9.34 -3.92
CA GLU A 92 -4.18 10.42 -2.93
C GLU A 92 -3.24 10.09 -1.78
N ALA A 93 -3.31 8.85 -1.27
CA ALA A 93 -2.41 8.37 -0.24
C ALA A 93 -0.96 8.37 -0.76
N ASN A 94 -0.72 7.89 -1.98
CA ASN A 94 0.61 7.91 -2.56
C ASN A 94 1.17 9.33 -2.75
N GLU A 95 0.37 10.27 -3.27
CA GLU A 95 0.81 11.67 -3.39
C GLU A 95 1.13 12.28 -2.02
N THR A 96 0.29 12.01 -1.01
CA THR A 96 0.52 12.45 0.37
C THR A 96 1.82 11.86 0.94
N LEU A 97 2.04 10.55 0.79
CA LEU A 97 3.24 9.88 1.26
C LEU A 97 4.50 10.44 0.59
N CYS A 98 4.46 10.66 -0.73
CA CYS A 98 5.55 11.28 -1.48
C CYS A 98 5.84 12.72 -1.01
N ASN A 99 4.81 13.49 -0.70
CA ASN A 99 4.98 14.85 -0.19
C ASN A 99 5.55 14.85 1.23
N LEU A 100 5.11 13.92 2.08
CA LEU A 100 5.68 13.71 3.40
C LEU A 100 7.17 13.36 3.31
N TYR A 101 7.54 12.44 2.42
CA TYR A 101 8.93 12.04 2.17
C TYR A 101 9.84 13.22 1.82
N LYS A 102 9.34 14.19 1.03
CA LYS A 102 10.09 15.41 0.69
C LYS A 102 10.19 16.41 1.85
N SER A 103 9.27 16.35 2.80
CA SER A 103 9.11 17.35 3.87
C SER A 103 9.84 17.02 5.17
N VAL A 104 10.43 15.83 5.28
CA VAL A 104 11.14 15.32 6.47
C VAL A 104 12.50 14.77 6.06
N ASP A 105 13.40 14.53 7.03
CA ASP A 105 14.58 13.71 6.78
C ASP A 105 14.16 12.22 6.73
N PRO A 106 14.19 11.56 5.55
CA PRO A 106 13.70 10.19 5.41
C PRO A 106 14.60 9.15 6.10
N HIS A 107 15.82 9.52 6.51
CA HIS A 107 16.68 8.65 7.31
C HIS A 107 16.40 8.76 8.82
N ALA A 108 15.78 9.86 9.27
CA ALA A 108 15.43 10.09 10.67
C ALA A 108 14.07 9.51 11.05
N ILE A 109 13.15 9.37 10.09
CA ILE A 109 11.83 8.77 10.33
C ILE A 109 11.94 7.25 10.28
N VAL A 110 11.67 6.58 11.40
CA VAL A 110 11.67 5.12 11.53
C VAL A 110 10.25 4.62 11.68
N LEU A 111 9.85 3.70 10.82
CA LEU A 111 8.51 3.16 10.68
C LEU A 111 8.48 1.68 11.06
N GLU A 112 7.35 1.27 11.63
CA GLU A 112 7.06 -0.11 12.00
C GLU A 112 5.74 -0.51 11.34
N ILE A 113 5.82 -1.31 10.26
CA ILE A 113 4.63 -1.64 9.43
C ILE A 113 3.54 -2.34 10.26
N LYS A 114 3.95 -3.15 11.23
CA LYS A 114 3.10 -3.78 12.24
C LYS A 114 3.92 -4.05 13.49
N LEU A 115 3.28 -4.17 14.65
CA LEU A 115 3.98 -4.42 15.90
C LEU A 115 4.85 -5.70 15.82
N GLY A 116 6.09 -5.57 16.28
CA GLY A 116 7.14 -6.57 16.21
C GLY A 116 7.74 -6.79 14.82
N ALA A 117 7.44 -5.94 13.83
CA ALA A 117 8.06 -6.02 12.53
C ALA A 117 9.47 -5.44 12.55
N LYS A 118 10.27 -5.80 11.55
CA LYS A 118 11.56 -5.16 11.33
C LYS A 118 11.34 -3.67 11.05
N LEU A 119 12.05 -2.83 11.82
CA LEU A 119 12.03 -1.38 11.63
C LEU A 119 12.68 -0.99 10.30
N ARG A 120 12.14 0.07 9.71
CA ARG A 120 12.63 0.66 8.46
C ARG A 120 12.70 2.15 8.60
N THR A 121 13.82 2.75 8.19
CA THR A 121 13.80 4.17 7.88
C THR A 121 12.84 4.42 6.72
N PHE A 122 12.27 5.62 6.63
CA PHE A 122 11.39 5.97 5.53
C PHE A 122 12.11 5.83 4.18
N ALA A 123 13.41 6.15 4.14
CA ALA A 123 14.30 5.94 2.99
C ALA A 123 14.43 4.47 2.56
N GLU A 124 14.40 3.52 3.50
CA GLU A 124 14.42 2.08 3.21
C GLU A 124 13.03 1.56 2.82
N LEU A 125 11.97 2.11 3.41
CA LEU A 125 10.61 1.63 3.21
C LEU A 125 10.11 1.90 1.78
N ILE A 126 10.34 3.11 1.24
CA ILE A 126 9.84 3.49 -0.10
C ILE A 126 10.19 2.47 -1.19
N PRO A 127 11.46 2.05 -1.39
CA PRO A 127 11.80 1.07 -2.41
C PRO A 127 11.22 -0.33 -2.10
N GLU A 128 11.08 -0.72 -0.82
CA GLU A 128 10.43 -1.99 -0.45
C GLU A 128 8.94 -1.97 -0.83
N VAL A 129 8.25 -0.85 -0.62
CA VAL A 129 6.84 -0.65 -0.99
C VAL A 129 6.64 -0.66 -2.49
N GLU A 130 7.51 0.03 -3.26
CA GLU A 130 7.47 -0.01 -4.72
C GLU A 130 7.60 -1.45 -5.25
N ALA A 131 8.62 -2.18 -4.77
CA ALA A 131 8.86 -3.56 -5.17
C ALA A 131 7.67 -4.48 -4.81
N HIS A 132 7.06 -4.24 -3.66
CA HIS A 132 5.87 -4.97 -3.21
C HIS A 132 4.67 -4.80 -4.15
N ILE A 133 4.37 -3.56 -4.58
CA ILE A 133 3.29 -3.28 -5.53
C ILE A 133 3.58 -3.96 -6.89
N ARG A 134 4.80 -3.84 -7.41
CA ARG A 134 5.21 -4.50 -8.66
C ARG A 134 5.02 -6.02 -8.58
N ASN A 135 5.38 -6.62 -7.45
CA ASN A 135 5.21 -8.06 -7.24
C ASN A 135 3.72 -8.47 -7.26
N HIS A 136 2.84 -7.69 -6.62
CA HIS A 136 1.40 -7.92 -6.67
C HIS A 136 0.85 -7.83 -8.09
N GLN A 137 1.23 -6.81 -8.84
CA GLN A 137 0.82 -6.67 -10.24
C GLN A 137 1.25 -7.88 -11.07
N ARG A 138 2.50 -8.34 -10.91
CA ARG A 138 3.03 -9.51 -11.62
C ARG A 138 2.24 -10.78 -11.31
N ILE A 139 1.88 -10.99 -10.05
CA ILE A 139 1.07 -12.15 -9.62
C ILE A 139 -0.32 -12.09 -10.26
N LEU A 140 -1.01 -10.95 -10.16
CA LEU A 140 -2.33 -10.75 -10.76
C LEU A 140 -2.31 -10.94 -12.28
N MET A 141 -1.30 -10.39 -12.97
CA MET A 141 -1.14 -10.58 -14.42
C MET A 141 -0.97 -12.05 -14.81
N ARG A 142 -0.26 -12.85 -14.00
CA ARG A 142 -0.13 -14.28 -14.24
C ARG A 142 -1.45 -15.00 -14.04
N GLU A 143 -2.17 -14.69 -12.97
CA GLU A 143 -3.44 -15.33 -12.63
C GLU A 143 -4.58 -14.99 -13.60
N LEU A 144 -4.60 -13.76 -14.14
CA LEU A 144 -5.57 -13.34 -15.15
C LEU A 144 -5.29 -13.91 -16.54
N ARG A 145 -4.06 -14.34 -16.84
CA ARG A 145 -3.70 -15.00 -18.12
C ARG A 145 -3.98 -16.50 -18.13
N CYS A 146 -4.05 -17.13 -16.97
CA CYS A 146 -4.32 -18.56 -16.82
C CYS A 146 -5.83 -18.87 -16.79
N LYS A 147 -6.69 -17.88 -17.04
CA LYS A 147 -8.15 -17.98 -17.09
C LYS A 147 -8.64 -17.61 -18.48
#